data_AF-A0A954VV94-F1
#
_entry.id   AF-A0A954VV94-F1
#
_cell.length_a   1.000
_cell.length_b   1.000
_cell.length_c   1.000
_cell.angle_alpha   90.00
_cell.angle_beta   90.00
_cell.angle_gamma   90.00
#
_symmetry.space_group_name_H-M   'P 1'
#
loop_
_entity.id
_entity.type
_entity.pdbx_description
1 polymer ?
#
loop_
_entity_poly.entity_id
_entity_poly.type
_entity_poly.pdbx_seq_one_letter_code
_entity_poly.pdbx_strand_id
1 'polypeptide(L)'
;MSDADGNRRSLSALSGLATFGLKADCTEQDLRTAYRQLAQQCHPDHGGSPEAFRQLQDDFERALRFIQKRGLVVSGDRSHDAQLIPASPPWLESLIPTWLLWSLTGFLFLTVILALTVTTVPLKLALVGILALSVTLSMSRMRPVIAGFAGFVVAVLGAPMGILAALGVGELLGRDPPAPHDMLLSQMFLAILYPIFAGAAFFGWMISLVNRDQ
;
A
#
# COMPACT_ATOMS: atom_id res chain seq x y z
N MET A 1 -27.82 -20.02 -37.59
CA MET A 1 -27.66 -18.55 -37.59
C MET A 1 -26.66 -18.04 -36.52
N SER A 2 -25.84 -18.91 -35.91
CA SER A 2 -24.97 -18.55 -34.77
C SER A 2 -23.52 -18.18 -35.18
N ASP A 3 -23.04 -18.61 -36.35
CA ASP A 3 -21.62 -18.48 -36.72
C ASP A 3 -21.20 -17.08 -37.23
N ALA A 4 -22.14 -16.31 -37.80
CA ALA A 4 -21.85 -15.01 -38.39
C ALA A 4 -21.54 -13.92 -37.35
N ASP A 5 -22.07 -14.05 -36.13
CA ASP A 5 -21.84 -13.12 -35.03
C ASP A 5 -20.49 -13.41 -34.34
N GLY A 6 -20.15 -14.69 -34.17
CA GLY A 6 -18.84 -15.12 -33.64
C GLY A 6 -17.66 -14.56 -34.44
N ASN A 7 -17.74 -14.59 -35.78
CA ASN A 7 -16.67 -14.11 -36.64
C ASN A 7 -16.52 -12.57 -36.62
N ARG A 8 -17.61 -11.81 -36.45
CA ARG A 8 -17.50 -10.33 -36.34
C ARG A 8 -16.81 -9.91 -35.04
N ARG A 9 -17.09 -10.63 -33.94
CA ARG A 9 -16.49 -10.34 -32.63
C ARG A 9 -15.01 -10.69 -32.56
N SER A 10 -14.58 -11.76 -33.22
CA SER A 10 -13.15 -12.09 -33.32
C SER A 10 -12.40 -11.06 -34.18
N LEU A 11 -12.98 -10.63 -35.30
CA LEU A 11 -12.37 -9.62 -36.16
C LEU A 11 -12.25 -8.24 -35.48
N SER A 12 -13.27 -7.81 -34.73
CA SER A 12 -13.19 -6.54 -33.98
C SER A 12 -12.19 -6.60 -32.83
N ALA A 13 -12.06 -7.75 -32.17
CA ALA A 13 -11.04 -7.96 -31.16
C ALA A 13 -9.60 -7.98 -31.72
N LEU A 14 -9.40 -8.61 -32.88
CA LEU A 14 -8.13 -8.59 -33.60
C LEU A 14 -7.78 -7.16 -34.07
N SER A 15 -8.79 -6.38 -34.47
CA SER A 15 -8.60 -4.96 -34.78
C SER A 15 -8.11 -4.16 -33.57
N GLY A 16 -8.61 -4.46 -32.36
CA GLY A 16 -8.14 -3.82 -31.13
C GLY A 16 -6.66 -4.12 -30.85
N LEU A 17 -6.21 -5.37 -31.09
CA LEU A 17 -4.79 -5.74 -30.97
C LEU A 17 -3.90 -5.06 -32.02
N ALA A 18 -4.43 -4.87 -33.23
CA ALA A 18 -3.73 -4.18 -34.31
C ALA A 18 -3.46 -2.70 -33.96
N THR A 19 -4.36 -2.02 -33.23
CA THR A 19 -4.13 -0.66 -32.72
C THR A 19 -2.84 -0.58 -31.86
N PHE A 20 -2.54 -1.64 -31.10
CA PHE A 20 -1.33 -1.72 -30.27
C PHE A 20 -0.11 -2.31 -31.01
N GLY A 21 -0.24 -2.66 -32.30
CA GLY A 21 0.81 -3.32 -33.07
C GLY A 21 1.14 -4.73 -32.56
N LEU A 22 0.21 -5.37 -31.84
CA LEU A 22 0.43 -6.66 -31.20
C LEU A 22 -0.16 -7.80 -32.04
N LYS A 23 0.54 -8.93 -32.02
CA LYS A 23 0.08 -10.18 -32.63
C LYS A 23 -0.98 -10.86 -31.76
N ALA A 24 -1.76 -11.76 -32.36
CA ALA A 24 -2.83 -12.49 -31.67
C ALA A 24 -2.33 -13.43 -30.55
N ASP A 25 -1.04 -13.74 -30.52
CA ASP A 25 -0.38 -14.57 -29.52
C ASP A 25 0.07 -13.80 -28.26
N CYS A 26 -0.04 -12.47 -28.24
CA CYS A 26 0.45 -11.62 -27.16
C CYS A 26 -0.17 -11.95 -25.78
N THR A 27 0.59 -11.62 -24.73
CA THR A 27 0.14 -11.75 -23.35
C THR A 27 -0.58 -10.48 -22.89
N GLU A 28 -1.32 -10.58 -21.77
CA GLU A 28 -1.93 -9.40 -21.14
C GLU A 28 -0.88 -8.34 -20.76
N GLN A 29 0.32 -8.78 -20.37
CA GLN A 29 1.42 -7.88 -20.01
C GLN A 29 1.94 -7.09 -21.21
N ASP A 30 2.02 -7.71 -22.39
CA ASP A 30 2.42 -7.05 -23.63
C ASP A 30 1.41 -5.98 -24.02
N LEU A 31 0.12 -6.31 -23.93
CA LEU A 31 -0.97 -5.36 -24.19
C LEU A 31 -0.92 -4.15 -23.26
N ARG A 32 -0.73 -4.38 -21.96
CA ARG A 32 -0.59 -3.30 -20.97
C ARG A 32 0.63 -2.43 -21.22
N THR A 33 1.73 -3.02 -21.68
CA THR A 33 2.96 -2.29 -21.99
C THR A 33 2.79 -1.39 -23.21
N ALA A 34 2.22 -1.91 -24.29
CA ALA A 34 1.92 -1.13 -25.49
C ALA A 34 0.90 0.00 -25.21
N TYR A 35 -0.13 -0.30 -24.41
CA TYR A 35 -1.12 0.71 -23.98
C TYR A 35 -0.46 1.87 -23.23
N ARG A 36 0.44 1.59 -22.27
CA ARG A 36 1.14 2.67 -21.52
C ARG A 36 1.95 3.58 -22.43
N GLN A 37 2.65 3.01 -23.41
CA GLN A 37 3.46 3.78 -24.36
C GLN A 37 2.59 4.71 -25.21
N LEU A 38 1.46 4.21 -25.72
CA LEU A 38 0.52 5.00 -26.52
C LEU A 38 -0.25 6.02 -25.68
N ALA A 39 -0.64 5.65 -24.46
CA ALA A 39 -1.35 6.53 -23.53
C ALA A 39 -0.51 7.77 -23.18
N GLN A 40 0.81 7.62 -22.98
CA GLN A 40 1.72 8.73 -22.74
C GLN A 40 1.80 9.70 -23.94
N GLN A 41 1.72 9.17 -25.16
CA GLN A 41 1.79 9.97 -26.39
C GLN A 41 0.46 10.68 -26.70
N CYS A 42 -0.66 10.05 -26.38
CA CYS A 42 -2.00 10.55 -26.70
C CYS A 42 -2.68 11.29 -25.53
N HIS A 43 -2.01 11.48 -24.39
CA HIS A 43 -2.63 12.10 -23.22
C HIS A 43 -3.02 13.56 -23.50
N PRO A 44 -4.24 14.00 -23.15
CA PRO A 44 -4.70 15.37 -23.41
C PRO A 44 -3.83 16.43 -22.73
N ASP A 45 -3.27 16.14 -21.55
CA ASP A 45 -2.36 17.06 -20.84
C ASP A 45 -1.04 17.30 -21.58
N HIS A 46 -0.68 16.43 -22.54
CA HIS A 46 0.50 16.58 -23.39
C HIS A 46 0.15 17.07 -24.80
N GLY A 47 -1.07 17.56 -25.01
CA GLY A 47 -1.56 18.06 -26.30
C GLY A 47 -2.26 17.02 -27.16
N GLY A 48 -2.59 15.85 -26.61
CA GLY A 48 -3.41 14.83 -27.27
C GLY A 48 -4.90 15.20 -27.33
N SER A 49 -5.67 14.49 -28.17
CA SER A 49 -7.13 14.63 -28.23
C SER A 49 -7.79 13.73 -27.17
N PRO A 50 -8.74 14.27 -26.36
CA PRO A 50 -9.56 13.46 -25.44
C PRO A 50 -10.31 12.34 -26.15
N GLU A 51 -10.78 12.59 -27.38
CA GLU A 51 -11.48 11.61 -28.21
C GLU A 51 -10.54 10.47 -28.63
N ALA A 52 -9.31 10.80 -29.03
CA ALA A 52 -8.30 9.80 -29.38
C ALA A 52 -7.92 8.93 -28.18
N PHE A 53 -7.80 9.53 -26.99
CA PHE A 53 -7.53 8.80 -25.76
C PHE A 53 -8.68 7.87 -25.36
N ARG A 54 -9.94 8.31 -25.54
CA ARG A 54 -11.12 7.45 -25.30
C ARG A 54 -11.16 6.27 -26.26
N GLN A 55 -10.88 6.50 -27.54
CA GLN A 55 -10.81 5.42 -28.54
C GLN A 55 -9.72 4.39 -28.19
N LEU A 56 -8.56 4.84 -27.70
CA LEU A 56 -7.48 3.99 -27.24
C LEU A 56 -7.90 3.12 -26.04
N GLN A 57 -8.66 3.67 -25.09
CA GLN A 57 -9.23 2.92 -23.96
C GLN A 57 -10.21 1.84 -24.42
N ASP A 58 -11.11 2.19 -25.35
CA ASP A 58 -12.09 1.25 -25.89
C ASP A 58 -11.40 0.07 -26.62
N ASP A 59 -10.34 0.35 -27.37
CA ASP A 59 -9.52 -0.68 -28.03
C ASP A 59 -8.78 -1.56 -27.02
N PHE A 60 -8.23 -0.96 -25.95
CA PHE A 60 -7.57 -1.70 -24.88
C PHE A 60 -8.53 -2.68 -24.20
N GLU A 61 -9.73 -2.26 -23.85
CA GLU A 61 -10.72 -3.14 -23.24
C GLU A 61 -11.16 -4.28 -24.16
N ARG A 62 -11.36 -4.00 -25.45
CA ARG A 62 -11.69 -5.02 -26.46
C ARG A 62 -10.58 -6.07 -26.54
N ALA A 63 -9.33 -5.64 -26.64
CA ALA A 63 -8.17 -6.51 -26.70
C ALA A 63 -8.00 -7.34 -25.41
N LEU A 64 -8.19 -6.72 -24.24
CA LEU A 64 -8.07 -7.40 -22.94
C LEU A 64 -9.12 -8.52 -22.80
N ARG A 65 -10.38 -8.24 -23.14
CA ARG A 65 -11.46 -9.24 -23.13
C ARG A 65 -11.14 -10.41 -24.06
N PHE A 66 -10.52 -10.16 -25.21
CA PHE A 66 -10.10 -11.20 -26.13
C PHE A 66 -8.99 -12.08 -25.55
N ILE A 67 -7.94 -11.49 -24.98
CA ILE A 67 -6.84 -12.22 -24.35
C ILE A 67 -7.37 -13.06 -23.18
N GLN A 68 -8.24 -12.51 -22.33
CA GLN A 68 -8.83 -13.22 -21.20
C GLN A 68 -9.70 -14.39 -21.66
N LYS A 69 -10.58 -14.18 -22.66
CA LYS A 69 -11.41 -15.25 -23.22
C LYS A 69 -10.56 -16.35 -23.84
N ARG A 70 -9.46 -16.00 -24.51
CA ARG A 70 -8.49 -16.97 -25.04
C ARG A 70 -7.81 -17.75 -23.91
N GLY A 71 -7.37 -17.07 -22.86
CA GLY A 71 -6.80 -17.68 -21.66
C GLY A 71 -7.77 -18.66 -21.00
N LEU A 72 -9.04 -18.28 -20.84
CA LEU A 72 -10.09 -19.15 -20.28
C LEU A 72 -10.35 -20.41 -21.13
N VAL A 73 -10.31 -20.29 -22.47
CA VAL A 73 -10.45 -21.44 -23.38
C VAL A 73 -9.21 -22.35 -23.34
N VAL A 74 -8.02 -21.76 -23.15
CA VAL A 74 -6.76 -22.50 -23.07
C VAL A 74 -6.52 -23.14 -21.68
N SER A 75 -7.07 -22.56 -20.62
CA SER A 75 -6.99 -23.06 -19.24
C SER A 75 -7.90 -24.26 -18.95
N GLY A 76 -8.72 -24.70 -19.92
CA GLY A 76 -9.52 -25.93 -19.82
C GLY A 76 -8.70 -27.23 -19.80
N ASP A 77 -7.39 -27.18 -20.08
CA ASP A 77 -6.50 -28.36 -20.08
C ASP A 77 -5.05 -28.05 -19.66
N ARG A 78 -4.83 -27.08 -18.76
CA ARG A 78 -3.48 -26.81 -18.22
C ARG A 78 -3.50 -26.51 -16.73
N SER A 79 -3.67 -27.56 -15.95
CA SER A 79 -3.20 -27.62 -14.56
C SER A 79 -1.68 -27.75 -14.54
N HIS A 80 -0.99 -26.63 -14.36
CA HIS A 80 0.41 -26.37 -13.98
C HIS A 80 0.91 -25.19 -14.82
N ASP A 81 0.90 -23.99 -14.23
CA ASP A 81 2.13 -23.20 -14.06
C ASP A 81 1.82 -21.80 -13.51
N ALA A 82 2.56 -21.49 -12.45
CA ALA A 82 2.99 -20.16 -12.03
C ALA A 82 1.91 -19.12 -11.66
N GLN A 83 1.65 -19.06 -10.35
CA GLN A 83 1.80 -17.83 -9.55
C GLN A 83 1.82 -16.51 -10.34
N LEU A 84 0.64 -16.02 -10.73
CA LEU A 84 0.46 -14.62 -11.10
C LEU A 84 0.07 -13.85 -9.84
N ILE A 85 1.08 -13.44 -9.07
CA ILE A 85 0.92 -12.32 -8.15
C ILE A 85 0.65 -11.11 -9.05
N PRO A 86 -0.51 -10.43 -8.97
CA PRO A 86 -0.72 -9.23 -9.75
C PRO A 86 0.27 -8.18 -9.23
N ALA A 87 1.26 -7.83 -10.07
CA ALA A 87 2.00 -6.59 -9.89
C ALA A 87 0.97 -5.45 -9.74
N SER A 88 1.18 -4.64 -8.71
CA SER A 88 0.27 -3.59 -8.25
C SER A 88 -0.37 -2.79 -9.40
N PRO A 89 -1.65 -2.42 -9.30
CA PRO A 89 -2.29 -1.63 -10.34
C PRO A 89 -1.60 -0.26 -10.50
N PRO A 90 -1.33 0.22 -11.72
CA PRO A 90 -0.65 1.51 -11.93
C PRO A 90 -1.45 2.74 -11.46
N TRP A 91 -2.74 2.60 -11.14
CA TRP A 91 -3.53 3.64 -10.48
C TRP A 91 -3.29 3.72 -8.96
N LEU A 92 -2.61 2.73 -8.35
CA LEU A 92 -2.35 2.72 -6.91
C LEU A 92 -1.32 3.79 -6.51
N GLU A 93 -0.44 4.23 -7.42
CA GLU A 93 0.44 5.38 -7.18
C GLU A 93 -0.29 6.73 -7.20
N SER A 94 -1.53 6.76 -7.70
CA SER A 94 -2.39 7.96 -7.70
C SER A 94 -3.42 7.98 -6.56
N LEU A 95 -3.47 6.94 -5.71
CA LEU A 95 -4.46 6.81 -4.64
C LEU A 95 -4.16 7.57 -3.36
N ILE A 96 -2.95 8.12 -3.22
CA ILE A 96 -2.69 9.13 -2.19
C ILE A 96 -2.63 10.44 -2.97
N PRO A 97 -3.75 11.18 -3.05
CA PRO A 97 -3.73 12.47 -3.70
C PRO A 97 -2.59 13.28 -3.11
N THR A 98 -1.85 14.01 -3.93
CA THR A 98 -0.74 14.85 -3.46
C THR A 98 -1.19 15.79 -2.34
N TRP A 99 -2.45 16.27 -2.37
CA TRP A 99 -3.04 17.05 -1.27
C TRP A 99 -3.12 16.29 0.07
N LEU A 100 -3.25 14.97 0.07
CA LEU A 100 -3.28 14.14 1.30
C LEU A 100 -1.89 14.04 1.92
N LEU A 101 -0.84 13.91 1.10
CA LEU A 101 0.56 13.98 1.54
C LEU A 101 0.86 15.34 2.18
N TRP A 102 0.51 16.44 1.51
CA TRP A 102 0.69 17.80 2.04
C TRP A 102 -0.15 18.07 3.30
N SER A 103 -1.33 17.46 3.41
CA SER A 103 -2.17 17.56 4.62
C SER A 103 -1.53 16.85 5.80
N LEU A 104 -0.93 15.69 5.61
CA LEU A 104 -0.24 14.95 6.68
C LEU A 104 1.03 15.68 7.14
N THR A 105 1.84 16.22 6.23
CA THR A 105 3.01 17.04 6.62
C THR A 105 2.61 18.32 7.33
N GLY A 106 1.59 19.03 6.84
CA GLY A 106 1.07 20.24 7.51
C GLY A 106 0.52 19.95 8.90
N PHE A 107 -0.18 18.83 9.05
CA PHE A 107 -0.70 18.37 10.33
C PHE A 107 0.42 18.04 11.33
N LEU A 108 1.43 17.29 10.89
CA LEU A 108 2.58 16.91 11.73
C LEU A 108 3.37 18.16 12.17
N PHE A 109 3.57 19.11 11.27
CA PHE A 109 4.19 20.40 11.57
C PHE A 109 3.41 21.21 12.61
N LEU A 110 2.09 21.28 12.47
CA LEU A 110 1.22 21.95 13.45
C LEU A 110 1.30 21.30 14.84
N THR A 111 1.31 19.95 14.91
CA THR A 111 1.44 19.25 16.19
C THR A 111 2.77 19.52 16.88
N VAL A 112 3.88 19.61 16.12
CA VAL A 112 5.20 19.96 16.66
C VAL A 112 5.21 21.40 17.18
N ILE A 113 4.69 22.36 16.41
CA ILE A 113 4.58 23.77 16.85
C ILE A 113 3.75 23.89 18.13
N LEU A 114 2.62 23.19 18.20
CA LEU A 114 1.74 23.22 19.36
C LEU A 114 2.39 22.58 20.59
N ALA A 115 3.15 21.50 20.40
CA ALA A 115 3.93 20.86 21.46
C ALA A 115 5.07 21.75 21.99
N LEU A 116 5.63 22.63 21.14
CA LEU A 116 6.69 23.58 21.52
C LEU A 116 6.15 24.86 22.18
N THR A 117 4.98 25.33 21.78
CA THR A 117 4.41 26.62 22.25
C THR A 117 3.57 26.49 23.53
N VAL A 118 2.95 25.34 23.76
CA VAL A 118 2.18 25.11 24.99
C VAL A 118 3.12 24.74 26.12
N THR A 119 3.25 25.58 27.15
CA THR A 119 4.12 25.29 28.32
C THR A 119 3.43 24.43 29.36
N THR A 120 2.10 24.35 29.33
CA THR A 120 1.30 23.66 30.35
C THR A 120 1.02 22.21 29.95
N VAL A 121 1.56 21.29 30.74
CA VAL A 121 1.33 19.83 30.64
C VAL A 121 -0.14 19.43 30.41
N PRO A 122 -1.14 19.99 31.13
CA PRO A 122 -2.53 19.55 30.95
C PRO A 122 -3.10 19.86 29.56
N LEU A 123 -2.70 20.99 28.94
CA LEU A 123 -3.19 21.35 27.61
C LEU A 123 -2.57 20.46 26.52
N LYS A 124 -1.30 20.05 26.68
CA LYS A 124 -0.68 19.07 25.78
C LYS A 124 -1.41 17.74 25.80
N LEU A 125 -1.75 17.23 27.00
CA LEU A 125 -2.45 15.95 27.15
C LEU A 125 -3.85 16.00 26.52
N ALA A 126 -4.58 17.11 26.69
CA ALA A 126 -5.89 17.30 26.06
C ALA A 126 -5.81 17.28 24.53
N LEU A 127 -4.83 17.96 23.94
CA LEU A 127 -4.61 18.00 22.49
C LEU A 127 -4.21 16.64 21.92
N VAL A 128 -3.32 15.91 22.61
CA VAL A 128 -2.95 14.54 22.23
C VAL A 128 -4.17 13.62 22.28
N GLY A 129 -5.04 13.76 23.28
CA GLY A 129 -6.28 12.99 23.39
C GLY A 129 -7.25 13.25 22.24
N ILE A 130 -7.48 14.51 21.88
CA ILE A 130 -8.35 14.90 20.74
C ILE A 130 -7.79 14.35 19.43
N LEU A 131 -6.47 14.44 19.24
CA LEU A 131 -5.82 13.91 18.06
C LEU A 131 -5.95 12.38 17.98
N ALA A 132 -5.68 11.67 19.08
CA ALA A 132 -5.83 10.22 19.15
C ALA A 132 -7.26 9.79 18.81
N LEU A 133 -8.27 10.52 19.32
CA LEU A 133 -9.67 10.26 19.01
C LEU A 133 -9.98 10.52 17.53
N SER A 134 -9.49 11.61 16.95
CA SER A 134 -9.69 11.97 15.55
C SER A 134 -9.06 10.94 14.60
N VAL A 135 -7.84 10.48 14.91
CA VAL A 135 -7.16 9.40 14.18
C VAL A 135 -7.96 8.11 14.30
N THR A 136 -8.42 7.74 15.49
CA THR A 136 -9.22 6.53 15.72
C THR A 136 -10.51 6.54 14.89
N LEU A 137 -11.22 7.67 14.88
CA LEU A 137 -12.44 7.84 14.09
C LEU A 137 -12.16 7.81 12.58
N SER A 138 -11.09 8.44 12.11
CA SER A 138 -10.64 8.39 10.71
C SER A 138 -10.24 6.97 10.30
N MET A 139 -9.55 6.26 11.19
CA MET A 139 -9.10 4.89 10.99
C MET A 139 -10.24 3.89 10.89
N SER A 140 -11.37 4.13 11.56
CA SER A 140 -12.56 3.27 11.46
C SER A 140 -13.12 3.16 10.03
N ARG A 141 -12.83 4.14 9.16
CA ARG A 141 -13.21 4.14 7.73
C ARG A 141 -12.19 3.50 6.79
N MET A 142 -10.94 3.27 7.20
CA MET A 142 -9.83 2.82 6.32
C MET A 142 -9.22 1.46 6.73
N ARG A 143 -10.07 0.54 7.22
CA ARG A 143 -9.68 -0.76 7.79
C ARG A 143 -8.64 -1.59 7.00
N PRO A 144 -8.68 -1.73 5.66
CA PRO A 144 -7.72 -2.58 4.95
C PRO A 144 -6.33 -1.94 4.76
N VAL A 145 -6.23 -0.61 4.72
CA VAL A 145 -4.96 0.10 4.48
C VAL A 145 -4.10 0.17 5.75
N ILE A 146 -4.76 0.20 6.91
CA ILE A 146 -4.11 0.37 8.22
C ILE A 146 -3.39 -0.90 8.67
N ALA A 147 -3.91 -2.08 8.34
CA ALA A 147 -3.25 -3.35 8.68
C ALA A 147 -1.86 -3.47 8.02
N GLY A 148 -1.73 -3.02 6.77
CA GLY A 148 -0.44 -2.98 6.07
C GLY A 148 0.52 -1.95 6.67
N PHE A 149 0.04 -0.75 7.01
CA PHE A 149 0.88 0.31 7.55
C PHE A 149 1.35 0.02 8.99
N ALA A 150 0.50 -0.54 9.85
CA ALA A 150 0.88 -0.93 11.21
C ALA A 150 1.95 -2.02 11.21
N GLY A 151 1.85 -3.02 10.32
CA GLY A 151 2.88 -4.04 10.15
C GLY A 151 4.22 -3.44 9.68
N PHE A 152 4.17 -2.47 8.77
CA PHE A 152 5.37 -1.78 8.29
C PHE A 152 6.06 -0.96 9.39
N VAL A 153 5.32 -0.19 10.19
CA VAL A 153 5.88 0.62 11.29
C VAL A 153 6.52 -0.27 12.36
N VAL A 154 5.87 -1.39 12.74
CA VAL A 154 6.43 -2.36 13.69
C VAL A 154 7.71 -3.01 13.13
N ALA A 155 7.75 -3.35 11.83
CA ALA A 155 8.93 -3.94 11.22
C ALA A 155 10.11 -2.96 11.14
N VAL A 156 9.87 -1.71 10.72
CA VAL A 156 10.92 -0.72 10.50
C VAL A 156 11.46 -0.15 11.80
N LEU A 157 10.62 0.06 12.82
CA LEU A 157 11.06 0.64 14.10
C LEU A 157 11.39 -0.42 15.15
N GLY A 158 10.71 -1.57 15.13
CA GLY A 158 10.93 -2.65 16.10
C GLY A 158 12.23 -3.41 15.87
N ALA A 159 12.60 -3.68 14.62
CA ALA A 159 13.80 -4.47 14.33
C ALA A 159 15.12 -3.77 14.72
N PRO A 160 15.34 -2.47 14.41
CA PRO A 160 16.56 -1.77 14.83
C PRO A 160 16.65 -1.64 16.35
N MET A 161 15.54 -1.38 17.04
CA MET A 161 15.52 -1.25 18.50
C MET A 161 15.77 -2.60 19.20
N GLY A 162 15.29 -3.70 18.64
CA GLY A 162 15.60 -5.06 19.13
C GLY A 162 17.08 -5.40 18.98
N ILE A 163 17.71 -5.01 17.86
CA ILE A 163 19.15 -5.22 17.61
C ILE A 163 19.97 -4.36 18.59
N LEU A 164 19.62 -3.08 18.79
CA LEU A 164 20.30 -2.20 19.74
C LEU A 164 20.18 -2.70 21.18
N ALA A 165 19.01 -3.22 21.58
CA ALA A 165 18.83 -3.84 22.88
C ALA A 165 19.66 -5.12 23.04
N ALA A 166 19.71 -5.98 22.02
CA ALA A 166 20.52 -7.20 22.04
C ALA A 166 22.02 -6.91 22.12
N LEU A 167 22.50 -5.90 21.38
CA LEU A 167 23.90 -5.48 21.40
C LEU A 167 24.28 -4.80 22.73
N GLY A 168 23.39 -3.99 23.32
CA GLY A 168 23.64 -3.33 24.61
C GLY A 168 23.65 -4.29 25.80
N VAL A 169 22.83 -5.36 25.78
CA VAL A 169 22.75 -6.34 26.88
C VAL A 169 23.96 -7.27 26.92
N GLY A 170 24.55 -7.61 25.76
CA GLY A 170 25.74 -8.46 25.70
C GLY A 170 26.97 -7.85 26.40
N GLU A 171 27.06 -6.53 26.43
CA GLU A 171 28.18 -5.80 27.04
C GLU A 171 27.98 -5.51 28.54
N LEU A 172 26.73 -5.54 29.01
CA LEU A 172 26.34 -5.34 30.42
C LEU A 172 26.51 -6.60 31.28
N LEU A 173 26.47 -7.79 30.69
CA LEU A 173 26.54 -9.06 31.43
C LEU A 173 27.97 -9.51 31.81
N GLY A 174 29.00 -8.76 31.40
CA GLY A 174 30.41 -9.09 31.65
C GLY A 174 31.20 -8.08 32.49
N ARG A 175 30.58 -7.00 32.98
CA ARG A 175 31.23 -5.97 33.81
C ARG A 175 30.73 -6.00 35.25
N ASP A 176 31.57 -5.50 36.16
CA ASP A 176 31.25 -5.22 37.56
C ASP A 176 29.91 -4.48 37.71
N PRO A 177 29.19 -4.61 38.85
CA PRO A 177 27.87 -4.03 39.04
C PRO A 177 27.84 -2.55 38.64
N PRO A 178 26.88 -2.15 37.79
CA PRO A 178 26.87 -0.83 37.18
C PRO A 178 26.70 0.25 38.25
N ALA A 179 27.33 1.40 38.02
CA ALA A 179 27.23 2.52 38.93
C ALA A 179 25.77 3.01 39.01
N PRO A 180 25.33 3.61 40.14
CA PRO A 180 23.93 3.95 40.35
C PRO A 180 23.30 4.88 39.29
N HIS A 181 24.12 5.61 38.51
CA HIS A 181 23.64 6.41 37.38
C HIS A 181 23.20 5.57 36.16
N ASP A 182 23.81 4.40 35.95
CA ASP A 182 23.46 3.49 34.86
C ASP A 182 22.15 2.73 35.15
N MET A 183 21.84 2.50 36.43
CA MET A 183 20.56 1.95 36.87
C MET A 183 19.39 2.86 36.46
N LEU A 184 19.54 4.18 36.60
CA LEU A 184 18.51 5.14 36.19
C LEU A 184 18.26 5.07 34.67
N LEU A 185 19.33 4.98 33.88
CA LEU A 185 19.23 4.87 32.42
C LEU A 185 18.49 3.60 32.01
N SER A 186 18.81 2.45 32.62
CA SER A 186 18.13 1.17 32.35
C SER A 186 16.65 1.19 32.72
N GLN A 187 16.29 1.84 33.84
CA GLN A 187 14.90 1.99 34.27
C GLN A 187 14.12 2.92 33.34
N MET A 188 14.73 4.00 32.86
CA MET A 188 14.12 4.88 31.86
C MET A 188 13.89 4.14 30.53
N PHE A 189 14.86 3.32 30.10
CA PHE A 189 14.69 2.47 28.92
C PHE A 189 13.54 1.48 29.07
N LEU A 190 13.45 0.78 30.21
CA LEU A 190 12.34 -0.14 30.50
C LEU A 190 10.99 0.60 30.55
N ALA A 191 10.94 1.77 31.18
CA ALA A 191 9.73 2.58 31.27
C ALA A 191 9.22 3.06 29.89
N ILE A 192 10.13 3.29 28.93
CA ILE A 192 9.78 3.70 27.57
C ILE A 192 9.43 2.49 26.69
N LEU A 193 10.19 1.39 26.78
CA LEU A 193 10.01 0.23 25.91
C LEU A 193 8.80 -0.62 26.31
N TYR A 194 8.55 -0.79 27.61
CA TYR A 194 7.44 -1.60 28.10
C TYR A 194 6.06 -1.21 27.52
N PRO A 195 5.63 0.06 27.52
CA PRO A 195 4.33 0.42 26.95
C PRO A 195 4.24 0.20 25.43
N ILE A 196 5.36 0.28 24.70
CA ILE A 196 5.39 0.01 23.25
C ILE A 196 5.12 -1.48 22.99
N PHE A 197 5.83 -2.36 23.70
CA PHE A 197 5.63 -3.81 23.57
C PHE A 197 4.26 -4.26 24.09
N ALA A 198 3.81 -3.72 25.22
CA ALA A 198 2.48 -4.00 25.76
C ALA A 198 1.37 -3.55 24.79
N GLY A 199 1.52 -2.38 24.16
CA GLY A 199 0.61 -1.89 23.13
C GLY A 199 0.57 -2.78 21.89
N ALA A 200 1.73 -3.22 21.40
CA ALA A 200 1.83 -4.13 20.26
C ALA A 200 1.17 -5.50 20.54
N ALA A 201 1.41 -6.07 21.73
CA ALA A 201 0.81 -7.33 22.15
C ALA A 201 -0.72 -7.21 22.30
N PHE A 202 -1.21 -6.13 22.91
CA PHE A 202 -2.64 -5.86 23.04
C PHE A 202 -3.32 -5.69 21.67
N PHE A 203 -2.66 -5.00 20.74
CA PHE A 203 -3.18 -4.82 19.38
C PHE A 203 -3.23 -6.13 18.59
N GLY A 204 -2.19 -6.97 18.68
CA GLY A 204 -2.20 -8.31 18.10
C GLY A 204 -3.32 -9.20 18.67
N TRP A 205 -3.54 -9.14 19.98
CA TRP A 205 -4.65 -9.84 20.64
C TRP A 205 -6.02 -9.34 20.16
N MET A 206 -6.21 -8.02 20.01
CA MET A 206 -7.44 -7.44 19.46
C MET A 206 -7.73 -7.90 18.03
N ILE A 207 -6.71 -7.93 17.16
CA ILE A 207 -6.87 -8.48 15.79
C ILE A 207 -7.26 -9.96 15.86
N SER A 208 -6.65 -10.74 16.76
CA SER A 208 -7.00 -12.15 16.95
C SER A 208 -8.44 -12.34 17.41
N LEU A 209 -8.98 -11.45 18.26
CA LEU A 209 -10.39 -11.50 18.66
C LEU A 209 -11.33 -11.23 17.48
N VAL A 210 -11.05 -10.21 16.66
CA VAL A 210 -11.88 -9.88 15.50
C VAL A 210 -11.92 -11.02 14.46
N ASN A 211 -10.83 -11.78 14.33
CA ASN A 211 -10.74 -12.90 13.40
C ASN A 211 -11.36 -14.21 13.92
N ARG A 212 -11.77 -14.30 15.19
CA ARG A 212 -12.42 -15.53 15.72
C ARG A 212 -13.90 -15.64 15.36
N ASP A 213 -14.53 -14.55 14.96
CA ASP A 213 -15.98 -14.47 14.69
C ASP A 213 -16.32 -14.53 13.17
N GLN A 214 -15.35 -14.86 12.32
CA GLN A 214 -15.52 -15.10 10.87
C GLN A 214 -15.18 -16.54 10.52
#